data_AF-A0A5E4FEM6-F1
#
_entry.id   AF-A0A5E4FEM6-F1
#
_cell.length_a   1.000
_cell.length_b   1.000
_cell.length_c   1.000
_cell.angle_alpha   90.00
_cell.angle_beta   90.00
_cell.angle_gamma   90.00
#
_symmetry.space_group_name_H-M   'P 1'
#
loop_
_entity.id
_entity.type
_entity.pdbx_description
1 polymer ?
#
loop_
_entity_poly.entity_id
_entity_poly.type
_entity_poly.pdbx_seq_one_letter_code
_entity_poly.pdbx_strand_id
1 'polypeptide(L)'
;MPHLSLLYANLTEEERIKAKKKLPVWMRAFKIAAGCHEPHMPHLSLLYANLTEEERIKAQEKVTILDESIASLSFPINRFELYKTNNEDRDQQSWEKVLQYTVTFFDQGRSHP
;
A
#
# COMPACT_ATOMS: atom_id res chain seq x y z
N MET A 1 -20.84 -10.69 6.76
CA MET A 1 -21.26 -9.30 6.55
C MET A 1 -20.50 -8.77 5.33
N PRO A 2 -21.09 -8.71 4.12
CA PRO A 2 -20.34 -8.34 2.94
C PRO A 2 -20.08 -6.82 2.94
N HIS A 3 -18.85 -6.47 3.30
CA HIS A 3 -17.94 -5.56 2.60
C HIS A 3 -18.57 -4.41 1.78
N LEU A 4 -19.16 -3.43 2.46
CA LEU A 4 -19.56 -2.14 1.86
C LEU A 4 -18.38 -1.39 1.21
N SER A 5 -17.14 -1.66 1.61
CA SER A 5 -15.92 -1.08 1.05
C SER A 5 -15.62 -1.50 -0.39
N LEU A 6 -16.17 -2.63 -0.87
CA LEU A 6 -15.94 -3.10 -2.26
C LEU A 6 -16.93 -2.46 -3.23
N LEU A 7 -18.10 -2.04 -2.76
CA LEU A 7 -19.10 -1.36 -3.59
C LEU A 7 -18.66 0.05 -4.03
N TYR A 8 -17.67 0.65 -3.37
CA TYR A 8 -17.15 1.98 -3.71
C TYR A 8 -15.87 1.97 -4.56
N ALA A 9 -15.30 0.80 -4.83
CA ALA A 9 -14.08 0.67 -5.63
C ALA A 9 -14.34 0.79 -7.14
N ASN A 10 -15.55 0.45 -7.59
CA ASN A 10 -15.93 0.45 -9.02
C ASN A 10 -16.87 1.60 -9.43
N LEU A 11 -17.08 2.60 -8.56
CA LEU A 11 -17.94 3.75 -8.84
C LEU A 11 -17.11 4.93 -9.33
N THR A 12 -17.62 5.64 -10.34
CA THR A 12 -17.03 6.90 -10.82
C THR A 12 -17.12 7.99 -9.73
N GLU A 13 -16.27 9.01 -9.80
CA GLU A 13 -16.21 10.03 -8.74
C GLU A 13 -17.53 10.81 -8.60
N GLU A 14 -18.30 10.98 -9.68
CA GLU A 14 -19.63 11.59 -9.65
C GLU A 14 -20.66 10.74 -8.89
N GLU A 15 -20.65 9.42 -9.11
CA GLU A 15 -21.51 8.48 -8.42
C GLU A 15 -21.16 8.41 -6.93
N ARG A 16 -19.87 8.50 -6.61
CA ARG A 16 -19.38 8.62 -5.22
C ARG A 16 -19.91 9.88 -4.56
N ILE A 17 -19.89 11.04 -5.24
CA ILE A 17 -20.42 12.31 -4.69
C ILE A 17 -21.94 12.24 -4.46
N LYS A 18 -22.68 11.62 -5.39
CA LYS A 18 -24.13 11.44 -5.26
C LYS A 18 -24.48 10.49 -4.11
N ALA A 19 -23.72 9.41 -3.94
CA ALA A 19 -23.85 8.50 -2.82
C ALA A 19 -23.47 9.16 -1.48
N LYS A 20 -22.43 10.01 -1.45
CA LYS A 20 -22.03 10.82 -0.28
C LYS A 20 -23.17 11.74 0.20
N LYS A 21 -23.93 12.34 -0.73
CA LYS A 21 -25.07 13.22 -0.40
C LYS A 21 -26.28 12.46 0.18
N LYS A 22 -26.45 11.17 -0.10
CA LYS A 22 -27.57 10.36 0.44
C LYS A 22 -27.31 9.75 1.82
N LEU A 23 -26.08 9.84 2.35
CA LEU A 23 -25.77 9.26 3.67
C LEU A 23 -26.38 10.09 4.81
N PRO A 24 -26.97 9.43 5.83
CA PRO A 24 -27.49 10.10 7.01
C PRO A 24 -26.38 10.81 7.79
N VAL A 25 -26.74 11.90 8.48
CA VAL A 25 -25.78 12.83 9.10
C VAL A 25 -24.81 12.13 10.06
N TRP A 26 -25.28 11.13 10.82
CA TRP A 26 -24.43 10.36 11.73
C TRP A 26 -23.38 9.50 11.01
N MET A 27 -23.66 9.02 9.78
CA MET A 27 -22.65 8.34 8.93
C MET A 27 -21.64 9.32 8.32
N ARG A 28 -22.03 10.58 8.08
CA ARG A 28 -21.09 11.61 7.62
C ARG A 28 -20.07 11.95 8.71
N ALA A 29 -20.51 12.04 9.96
CA ALA A 29 -19.63 12.24 11.12
C ALA A 29 -18.69 11.03 11.35
N PHE A 30 -19.19 9.80 11.19
CA PHE A 30 -18.37 8.60 11.26
C PHE A 30 -17.29 8.56 10.15
N LYS A 31 -17.57 9.14 8.98
CA LYS A 31 -16.61 9.23 7.87
C LYS A 31 -15.50 10.26 8.10
N ILE A 32 -15.74 11.32 8.88
CA ILE A 32 -14.68 12.25 9.30
C ILE A 32 -13.73 11.55 10.28
N ALA A 33 -14.25 10.69 11.17
CA ALA A 33 -13.42 9.87 12.07
C ALA A 33 -12.71 8.70 11.35
N ALA A 34 -13.32 8.14 10.30
CA ALA A 34 -12.72 7.09 9.47
C ALA A 34 -11.86 7.62 8.31
N GLY A 35 -11.68 8.95 8.20
CA GLY A 35 -10.94 9.60 7.13
C GLY A 35 -9.41 9.45 7.19
N CYS A 36 -8.88 8.71 8.17
CA CYS A 36 -7.42 8.62 8.38
C CYS A 36 -6.87 7.18 8.42
N HIS A 37 -7.65 6.17 8.06
CA HIS A 37 -7.07 4.83 7.95
C HIS A 37 -7.66 4.12 6.74
N GLU A 38 -7.00 4.29 5.59
CA GLU A 38 -7.01 3.21 4.61
C GLU A 38 -6.58 1.92 5.33
N PRO A 39 -7.23 0.77 5.09
CA PRO A 39 -6.77 -0.48 5.67
C PRO A 39 -5.31 -0.66 5.31
N HIS A 40 -4.46 -0.83 6.33
CA HIS A 40 -3.03 -0.98 6.13
C HIS A 40 -2.77 -2.25 5.34
N MET A 41 -2.49 -2.11 4.05
CA MET A 41 -2.12 -3.20 3.14
C MET A 41 -0.60 -3.18 3.01
N PRO A 42 0.14 -4.02 3.77
CA PRO A 42 1.58 -4.08 3.59
C PRO A 42 1.89 -4.52 2.15
N HIS A 43 2.57 -3.67 1.41
CA HIS A 43 2.96 -3.93 0.03
C HIS A 43 4.36 -3.39 -0.24
N LEU A 44 5.04 -4.00 -1.20
CA LEU A 44 6.32 -3.54 -1.71
C LEU A 44 6.07 -2.99 -3.13
N SER A 45 6.20 -1.69 -3.31
CA SER A 45 6.07 -1.07 -4.63
C SER A 45 7.27 -1.43 -5.50
N LEU A 46 7.02 -2.02 -6.67
CA LEU A 46 8.06 -2.38 -7.64
C LEU A 46 8.33 -1.28 -8.68
N LEU A 47 7.31 -0.46 -9.00
CA LEU A 47 7.38 0.57 -10.02
C LEU A 47 6.49 1.76 -9.64
N TYR A 48 7.04 2.98 -9.74
CA TYR A 48 6.29 4.22 -9.66
C TYR A 48 6.23 4.86 -11.06
N ALA A 49 5.07 4.79 -11.71
CA ALA A 49 4.84 5.45 -12.99
C ALA A 49 3.35 5.75 -13.18
N ASN A 50 3.05 6.79 -13.95
CA ASN A 50 1.70 7.08 -14.40
C ASN A 50 1.38 6.20 -15.61
N LEU A 51 0.85 5.02 -15.34
CA LEU A 51 0.52 4.01 -16.36
C LEU A 51 -0.98 4.02 -16.67
N THR A 52 -1.33 3.80 -17.93
CA THR A 52 -2.70 3.40 -18.30
C THR A 52 -3.02 2.00 -17.77
N GLU A 53 -4.29 1.61 -17.80
CA GLU A 53 -4.69 0.28 -17.32
C GLU A 53 -4.05 -0.85 -18.14
N GLU A 54 -3.97 -0.66 -19.46
CA GLU A 54 -3.31 -1.61 -20.37
C GLU A 54 -1.81 -1.74 -20.06
N GLU A 55 -1.17 -0.63 -19.70
CA GLU A 55 0.25 -0.62 -19.33
C GLU A 55 0.48 -1.28 -17.96
N ARG A 56 -0.44 -1.13 -17.02
CA ARG A 56 -0.40 -1.83 -15.72
C ARG A 56 -0.47 -3.34 -15.88
N ILE A 57 -1.41 -3.82 -16.70
CA ILE A 57 -1.55 -5.26 -16.98
C ILE A 57 -0.26 -5.80 -17.60
N LYS A 58 0.28 -5.11 -18.61
CA LYS A 58 1.55 -5.50 -19.25
C LYS A 58 2.74 -5.45 -18.29
N ALA A 59 2.79 -4.47 -17.39
CA ALA A 59 3.84 -4.39 -16.37
C ALA A 59 3.76 -5.58 -15.41
N GLN A 60 2.55 -5.95 -14.98
CA GLN A 60 2.32 -7.10 -14.13
C GLN A 60 2.72 -8.42 -14.81
N GLU A 61 2.34 -8.62 -16.08
CA GLU A 61 2.72 -9.79 -16.86
C GLU A 61 4.25 -9.90 -16.99
N LYS A 62 4.94 -8.78 -17.28
CA LYS A 62 6.39 -8.75 -17.37
C LYS A 62 7.06 -9.13 -16.05
N VAL A 63 6.56 -8.63 -14.92
CA VAL A 63 7.10 -8.99 -13.60
C VAL A 63 6.98 -10.50 -13.35
N THR A 64 5.82 -11.09 -13.64
CA THR A 64 5.61 -12.54 -13.50
C THR A 64 6.53 -13.35 -14.40
N ILE A 65 6.77 -12.91 -15.64
CA ILE A 65 7.70 -13.59 -16.57
C ILE A 65 9.16 -13.48 -16.10
N LEU A 66 9.54 -12.34 -15.51
CA LEU A 66 10.89 -12.12 -14.99
C LEU A 66 11.17 -12.95 -13.75
N ASP A 67 10.18 -13.09 -12.87
CA ASP A 67 10.24 -13.91 -11.67
C ASP A 67 8.86 -14.43 -11.28
N GLU A 68 8.58 -15.69 -11.59
CA GLU A 68 7.31 -16.35 -11.26
C GLU A 68 7.13 -16.52 -9.74
N SER A 69 8.23 -16.51 -8.97
CA SER A 69 8.20 -16.68 -7.51
C SER A 69 7.91 -15.38 -6.75
N ILE A 70 7.89 -14.23 -7.43
CA ILE A 70 7.68 -12.91 -6.81
C ILE A 70 6.38 -12.84 -6.00
N ALA A 71 5.34 -13.57 -6.43
CA ALA A 71 4.04 -13.60 -5.77
C ALA A 71 4.03 -14.40 -4.45
N SER A 72 5.00 -15.29 -4.25
CA SER A 72 5.14 -16.14 -3.06
C SER A 72 6.41 -15.86 -2.26
N LEU A 73 7.13 -14.79 -2.61
CA LEU A 73 8.40 -14.42 -1.99
C LEU A 73 8.21 -14.13 -0.48
N SER A 74 9.00 -14.84 0.32
CA SER A 74 9.15 -14.57 1.75
C SER A 74 10.57 -14.09 2.01
N PHE A 75 10.72 -12.97 2.72
CA PHE A 75 12.01 -12.38 3.01
C PHE A 75 12.03 -11.75 4.40
N PRO A 76 13.17 -11.76 5.10
CA PRO A 76 13.32 -11.09 6.39
C PRO A 76 13.44 -9.57 6.19
N ILE A 77 12.76 -8.79 7.04
CA ILE A 77 13.00 -7.36 7.19
C ILE A 77 13.94 -7.16 8.38
N ASN A 78 15.22 -6.97 8.10
CA ASN A 78 16.27 -6.83 9.11
C ASN A 78 16.88 -5.42 9.17
N ARG A 79 16.43 -4.49 8.33
CA ARG A 79 16.96 -3.13 8.26
C ARG A 79 15.84 -2.13 8.07
N PHE A 80 15.86 -1.07 8.87
CA PHE A 80 14.96 0.06 8.81
C PHE A 80 15.77 1.31 8.52
N GLU A 81 15.23 2.17 7.67
CA GLU A 81 15.87 3.40 7.27
C GLU A 81 14.87 4.54 7.42
N LEU A 82 15.32 5.63 8.07
CA LEU A 82 14.53 6.84 8.20
C LEU A 82 14.91 7.77 7.05
N TYR A 83 13.94 8.13 6.24
CA TYR A 83 14.09 9.09 5.16
C TYR A 83 13.26 10.34 5.43
N LYS A 84 13.79 11.50 5.05
CA LYS A 84 12.96 12.67 4.74
C LYS A 84 12.53 12.53 3.29
N THR A 85 11.23 12.57 3.05
CA THR A 85 10.65 12.43 1.71
C THR A 85 9.83 13.68 1.40
N ASN A 86 9.93 14.16 0.16
CA ASN A 86 8.95 15.09 -0.37
C ASN A 86 7.90 14.29 -1.15
N ASN A 87 6.65 14.31 -0.69
CA ASN A 87 5.58 13.53 -1.32
C ASN A 87 5.16 14.07 -2.69
N GLU A 88 5.51 15.31 -3.01
CA GLU A 88 5.27 15.91 -4.33
C GLU A 88 6.36 15.54 -5.34
N ASP A 89 7.52 15.11 -4.86
CA ASP A 89 8.63 14.70 -5.69
C ASP A 89 8.40 13.29 -6.27
N ARG A 90 8.33 13.24 -7.60
CA ARG A 90 8.08 12.01 -8.37
C ARG A 90 9.35 11.37 -8.89
N ASP A 91 10.49 12.07 -8.84
CA ASP A 91 11.77 11.57 -9.36
C ASP A 91 12.68 10.98 -8.26
N GLN A 92 12.23 11.05 -7.01
CA GLN A 92 12.91 10.53 -5.81
C GLN A 92 14.26 11.20 -5.51
N GLN A 93 14.63 12.29 -6.19
CA GLN A 93 15.91 12.96 -5.98
C GLN A 93 15.96 13.73 -4.66
N SER A 94 14.80 14.11 -4.11
CA SER A 94 14.71 14.84 -2.84
C SER A 94 14.76 13.94 -1.60
N TRP A 95 14.83 12.61 -1.78
CA TRP A 95 14.79 11.67 -0.66
C TRP A 95 16.14 11.65 0.07
N GLU A 96 16.15 12.15 1.30
CA GLU A 96 17.35 12.23 2.13
C GLU A 96 17.30 11.16 3.21
N LYS A 97 18.26 10.23 3.18
CA LYS A 97 18.45 9.26 4.26
C LYS A 97 19.00 9.96 5.50
N VAL A 98 18.29 9.83 6.62
CA VAL A 98 18.66 10.44 7.91
C VAL A 98 19.33 9.43 8.84
N LEU A 99 18.74 8.24 8.95
CA LEU A 99 19.20 7.22 9.90
C LEU A 99 19.01 5.83 9.31
N GLN A 100 19.81 4.89 9.80
CA GLN A 100 19.64 3.47 9.54
C GLN A 100 19.72 2.71 10.85
N TYR A 101 18.89 1.69 10.99
CA TYR A 101 18.93 0.74 12.09
C TYR A 101 18.86 -0.68 11.56
N THR A 102 19.75 -1.55 12.04
CA THR A 102 19.75 -2.97 11.71
C THR A 102 19.19 -3.75 12.88
N VAL A 103 18.12 -4.51 12.63
CA VAL A 103 17.53 -5.43 13.59
C VAL A 103 18.29 -6.75 13.52
N THR A 104 18.98 -7.08 14.61
CA THR A 104 19.54 -8.40 14.82
C THR A 104 18.48 -9.28 15.49
N PHE A 105 17.98 -10.28 14.76
CA PHE A 105 17.17 -11.32 15.37
C PHE A 105 18.12 -12.27 16.11
N PHE A 106 18.07 -12.27 17.43
CA PHE A 106 18.69 -13.33 18.20
C PHE A 106 17.84 -14.58 18.04
N ASP A 107 18.34 -15.55 17.29
CA ASP A 107 17.74 -16.87 17.22
C ASP A 107 17.74 -17.47 18.63
N GLN A 108 16.59 -17.43 19.31
CA GLN A 108 16.40 -18.23 20.52
C GLN A 108 16.16 -19.66 20.08
N GLY A 109 17.24 -20.33 19.68
CA GLY A 109 17.29 -21.77 19.53
C GLY A 109 16.92 -22.44 20.85
N ARG A 110 15.63 -22.72 21.04
CA ARG A 110 15.16 -23.75 21.95
C ARG A 110 14.84 -24.98 21.13
N SER A 111 15.88 -25.76 20.83
CA SER A 111 15.71 -27.21 20.87
C SER A 111 15.43 -27.58 22.33
N HIS A 112 14.24 -28.10 22.63
CA HIS A 112 14.05 -28.89 23.84
C HIS A 112 14.06 -30.37 23.45
N PRO A 113 14.81 -31.21 24.19
CA PRO A 113 14.91 -32.66 23.97
C PRO A 113 13.58 -33.37 24.24
#